data_AF-A0A553GPI7-F1
#
_entry.id   AF-A0A553GPI7-F1
#
_cell.length_a   1.000
_cell.length_b   1.000
_cell.length_c   1.000
_cell.angle_alpha   90.00
_cell.angle_beta   90.00
_cell.angle_gamma   90.00
#
_symmetry.space_group_name_H-M   'P 1'
#
loop_
_entity.id
_entity.type
_entity.pdbx_description
1 polymer ?
#
loop_
_entity_poly.entity_id
_entity_poly.type
_entity_poly.pdbx_seq_one_letter_code
_entity_poly.pdbx_strand_id
1 'polypeptide(L)' 'MVKYTINNAPILLVSDELQLLNKGAEIAFNIEGDKLKYYINKSNLELMNLKYSRKLLHLGEVIDM' A
#
# COMPACT_ATOMS: atom_id res chain seq x y z
N MET A 1 11.56 8.03 -6.38
CA MET A 1 10.22 8.00 -5.77
C MET A 1 10.12 9.15 -4.78
N VAL A 2 8.99 9.86 -4.72
CA VAL A 2 8.85 11.10 -3.93
C VAL A 2 8.17 10.77 -2.60
N LYS A 3 8.69 11.29 -1.48
CA LYS A 3 7.98 11.22 -0.19
C LYS A 3 6.82 12.21 -0.19
N TYR A 4 5.61 11.72 0.01
CA TYR A 4 4.39 12.55 0.11
C TYR A 4 4.03 12.78 1.57
N THR A 5 3.77 14.04 1.94
CA THR A 5 3.31 14.39 3.29
C THR A 5 2.23 15.45 3.20
N ILE A 6 1.28 15.44 4.14
CA ILE A 6 0.30 16.50 4.35
C ILE A 6 0.57 17.00 5.77
N ASN A 7 0.82 18.30 5.92
CA ASN A 7 1.15 18.91 7.22
C ASN A 7 2.31 18.20 7.95
N ASN A 8 3.35 17.77 7.21
CA ASN A 8 4.48 16.98 7.72
C ASN A 8 4.13 15.61 8.34
N ALA A 9 2.90 15.13 8.16
CA ALA A 9 2.50 13.79 8.59
C ALA A 9 2.73 12.77 7.47
N PRO A 10 3.19 11.55 7.80
CA PRO A 10 3.24 10.45 6.84
C PRO A 10 1.80 10.04 6.46
N ILE A 11 1.58 9.77 5.18
CA ILE A 11 0.27 9.44 4.62
C ILE A 11 0.31 7.99 4.17
N LEU A 12 -0.78 7.25 4.40
CA LEU A 12 -1.04 5.99 3.74
C LEU A 12 -1.88 6.24 2.48
N LEU A 13 -1.31 5.95 1.31
CA LEU A 13 -2.00 5.99 0.04
C LEU A 13 -2.63 4.62 -0.26
N VAL A 14 -3.94 4.64 -0.51
CA VAL A 14 -4.73 3.46 -0.85
C VAL A 14 -5.39 3.71 -2.20
N SER A 15 -5.30 2.71 -3.09
CA SER A 15 -5.78 2.79 -4.47
C SER A 15 -6.70 1.62 -4.80
N ASP A 16 -7.67 1.81 -5.69
CA ASP A 16 -8.44 0.75 -6.35
C ASP A 16 -7.78 0.27 -7.67
N GLU A 17 -6.68 0.91 -8.07
CA GLU A 17 -5.86 0.54 -9.23
C GLU A 17 -4.54 -0.11 -8.79
N LEU A 18 -4.33 -1.39 -9.16
CA LEU A 18 -3.12 -2.16 -8.81
C LEU A 18 -1.82 -1.53 -9.33
N GLN A 19 -1.86 -0.95 -10.53
CA GLN A 19 -0.71 -0.30 -11.17
C GLN A 19 -0.15 0.90 -10.39
N LEU A 20 -0.92 1.49 -9.47
CA LEU A 20 -0.46 2.60 -8.65
C LEU A 20 0.47 2.16 -7.52
N LEU A 21 0.55 0.87 -7.20
CA LEU A 21 1.59 0.33 -6.31
C LEU A 21 3.01 0.60 -6.84
N ASN A 22 3.18 0.61 -8.16
CA ASN A 22 4.45 0.95 -8.82
C ASN A 22 4.71 2.46 -8.89
N LYS A 23 3.71 3.29 -8.55
CA LYS A 23 3.77 4.76 -8.68
C LYS A 23 3.80 5.51 -7.35
N GLY A 24 3.67 4.81 -6.22
CA GLY A 24 3.71 5.44 -4.91
C GLY A 24 2.72 4.90 -3.90
N ALA A 25 1.70 4.14 -4.31
CA ALA A 25 0.69 3.65 -3.37
C ALA A 25 1.25 2.52 -2.50
N GLU A 26 0.96 2.52 -1.21
CA GLU A 26 1.36 1.44 -0.31
C GLU A 26 0.39 0.27 -0.35
N ILE A 27 -0.90 0.55 -0.56
CA ILE A 27 -1.94 -0.47 -0.65
C ILE A 27 -2.74 -0.23 -1.92
N ALA A 28 -3.00 -1.30 -2.65
CA ALA A 28 -4.07 -1.33 -3.64
C ALA A 28 -5.07 -2.41 -3.27
N PHE A 29 -6.31 -2.23 -3.67
CA PHE A 29 -7.33 -3.27 -3.59
C PHE A 29 -7.95 -3.51 -4.95
N ASN A 30 -8.39 -4.73 -5.19
CA ASN A 30 -9.12 -5.10 -6.39
C ASN A 30 -10.30 -5.99 -6.00
N ILE A 31 -11.39 -5.88 -6.75
CA ILE A 31 -12.53 -6.80 -6.63
C ILE A 31 -12.31 -7.93 -7.64
N GLU A 32 -12.09 -9.13 -7.14
CA GLU A 32 -11.98 -10.34 -7.96
C GLU A 32 -13.16 -11.25 -7.67
N GLY A 33 -14.14 -11.25 -8.56
CA GLY A 33 -15.42 -11.93 -8.35
C GLY A 33 -16.21 -11.26 -7.22
N ASP A 34 -16.51 -12.02 -6.16
CA ASP A 34 -17.23 -11.56 -4.97
C ASP A 34 -16.30 -11.19 -3.80
N LYS A 35 -14.98 -11.18 -4.03
CA LYS A 35 -13.97 -10.96 -2.98
C LYS A 35 -13.17 -9.68 -3.20
N LEU A 36 -12.94 -8.97 -2.10
CA LEU A 36 -11.98 -7.87 -2.03
C LEU A 36 -10.60 -8.44 -1.73
N LYS A 37 -9.66 -8.26 -2.67
CA LYS A 37 -8.25 -8.60 -2.46
C LYS A 37 -7.46 -7.32 -2.18
N TYR A 38 -6.57 -7.42 -1.20
CA TYR A 38 -5.60 -6.37 -0.88
C TYR A 38 -4.22 -6.77 -1.36
N TYR A 39 -3.50 -5.78 -1.85
CA TYR A 39 -2.12 -5.88 -2.30
C TYR A 39 -1.31 -4.83 -1.56
N ILE A 40 -0.23 -5.25 -0.93
CA ILE A 40 0.55 -4.42 -0.01
C ILE A 40 1.97 -4.33 -0.53
N ASN A 41 2.39 -3.12 -0.94
CA ASN A 41 3.76 -2.85 -1.32
C ASN A 41 4.56 -2.49 -0.07
N LYS A 42 5.34 -3.46 0.42
CA LYS A 42 6.13 -3.33 1.64
C LYS A 42 7.27 -2.32 1.49
N SER A 43 7.91 -2.27 0.33
CA SER A 43 8.95 -1.28 -0.01
C SER A 43 8.41 0.14 0.15
N ASN A 44 7.19 0.42 -0.34
CA ASN A 44 6.58 1.74 -0.22
C ASN A 44 6.26 2.09 1.24
N LEU A 45 5.72 1.15 2.02
CA LEU A 45 5.46 1.36 3.46
C LEU A 45 6.75 1.74 4.21
N GLU A 46 7.85 1.05 3.94
CA GLU A 46 9.15 1.30 4.56
C GLU A 46 9.76 2.63 4.10
N LEU A 47 9.72 2.92 2.80
CA LEU A 47 10.17 4.19 2.22
C LEU A 47 9.44 5.38 2.84
N MET A 48 8.12 5.25 3.05
CA MET A 48 7.29 6.27 3.68
C MET A 48 7.42 6.34 5.21
N ASN A 49 8.24 5.47 5.81
CA ASN A 49 8.43 5.35 7.26
C ASN A 49 7.09 5.14 8.00
N LEU A 50 6.18 4.41 7.37
CA LEU A 50 4.89 4.06 7.95
C LEU A 50 5.06 2.88 8.88
N LYS A 51 4.55 3.01 10.11
CA LYS A 51 4.48 1.89 11.04
C LYS A 51 3.26 1.03 10.70
N TYR A 52 3.50 -0.25 10.44
CA TYR A 52 2.44 -1.22 10.17
C TYR A 52 2.54 -2.42 11.09
N SER A 53 1.41 -3.10 11.29
CA SER A 53 1.36 -4.34 12.07
C SER A 53 1.53 -5.56 11.17
N ARG A 54 2.04 -6.68 11.71
CA ARG A 54 2.07 -7.96 10.99
C ARG A 54 0.68 -8.43 10.54
N LYS A 55 -0.38 -8.04 11.26
CA LYS A 55 -1.76 -8.37 10.90
C LYS A 55 -2.15 -7.74 9.56
N LEU A 56 -1.66 -6.54 9.25
CA LEU A 56 -1.91 -5.91 7.94
C LEU A 56 -1.35 -6.77 6.81
N LEU A 57 -0.11 -7.24 6.96
CA LEU A 57 0.55 -8.10 5.96
C LEU A 57 -0.16 -9.45 5.75
N HIS A 58 -0.96 -9.90 6.71
CA HIS A 58 -1.75 -11.12 6.58
C HIS A 58 -3.13 -10.90 5.95
N LEU A 59 -3.59 -9.65 5.81
CA LEU A 59 -4.88 -9.32 5.18
C LEU A 59 -4.82 -9.35 3.66
N GLY A 60 -3.62 -9.22 3.08
CA GLY A 60 -3.43 -9.10 1.64
C GLY A 60 -2.19 -9.84 1.15
N GLU A 61 -1.98 -9.79 -0.15
CA GLU A 61 -0.77 -10.28 -0.79
C GLU A 61 0.34 -9.23 -0.64
N VAL A 62 1.46 -9.61 -0.04
CA VAL A 62 2.64 -8.74 0.06
C VAL A 62 3.45 -8.86 -1.22
N ILE A 63 3.64 -7.74 -1.89
CA ILE A 63 4.47 -7.64 -3.09
C ILE A 63 5.74 -6.87 -2.78
N ASP A 64 6.87 -7.44 -3.19
CA ASP A 64 8.15 -6.73 -3.32
C ASP A 64 8.32 -6.38 -4.80
N MET A 65 8.24 -5.09 -5.10
CA MET A 65 8.42 -4.51 -6.44
C MET A 65 9.62 -3.57 -6.43
#